data_AF-A0A2E7G1B1-F1
#
_entry.id   AF-A0A2E7G1B1-F1
#
_cell.length_a   1.000
_cell.length_b   1.000
_cell.length_c   1.000
_cell.angle_alpha   90.00
_cell.angle_beta   90.00
_cell.angle_gamma   90.00
#
_symmetry.space_group_name_H-M   'P 1'
#
loop_
_entity.id
_entity.type
_entity.pdbx_description
1 polymer ?
#
loop_
_entity_poly.entity_id
_entity_poly.type
_entity_poly.pdbx_seq_one_letter_code
_entity_poly.pdbx_strand_id
1 'polypeptide(L)'
;GLPLLVFNGPVLIGLAVWALWRFRNSFEVWLLGLWVILQWALTWIHLLDGFVGISVLTLVSYMLYSMALHGFHIPLAVLGGIVLSKVPRLTPRMREKRLDEAHEDIADGGQMSHIELEIPIAAKNIPLRALMSLAVVFILLAHIVLIEISAHSELEAQTEGDRLLRNAISGLPNDSVIYSETAHWGILYDIDSDLGLTSYPSLGLLTVEKQVQWDAERAILADDVGEISEIGITHAVTSPRGQVGHVLAESEYWAILVDEKGSRLWKFEAEPTVASIKTSLTIFPSENDCLESCEWRPDKWAHADSAHLGIRPDHTAFLKDGGLNFGSVDLPRQHRDSDLMISLQVTAPSDIDVEIVVCDSNTTNCSSYAGNVERGVNSLPVLHHSDFMGEIEIHLSARAEEDNWLDPSGLSGRSDRIIDTNGLWIHWIEVRNL
;
A
#
# COMPACT_ATOMS: atom_id res chain seq x y z
N GLY A 1 20.47 -1.20 8.58
CA GLY A 1 20.67 -0.05 9.49
C GLY A 1 19.39 0.68 9.84
N LEU A 2 18.62 1.18 8.86
CA LEU A 2 17.39 1.95 9.10
C LEU A 2 16.36 1.28 10.05
N PRO A 3 16.09 -0.04 9.97
CA PRO A 3 15.17 -0.71 10.91
C PRO A 3 15.56 -0.57 12.39
N LEU A 4 16.86 -0.52 12.70
CA LEU A 4 17.36 -0.31 14.08
C LEU A 4 16.85 1.02 14.63
N LEU A 5 16.85 2.08 13.83
CA LEU A 5 16.39 3.41 14.23
C LEU A 5 14.86 3.49 14.29
N VAL A 6 14.20 3.01 13.23
CA VAL A 6 12.75 3.13 13.06
C VAL A 6 11.98 2.32 14.12
N PHE A 7 12.37 1.07 14.37
CA PHE A 7 11.57 0.17 15.23
C PHE A 7 11.92 0.23 16.72
N ASN A 8 13.08 0.78 17.08
CA ASN A 8 13.49 0.88 18.49
C ASN A 8 13.24 2.27 19.07
N GLY A 9 13.17 3.30 18.23
CA GLY A 9 12.93 4.67 18.66
C GLY A 9 14.07 5.25 19.52
N PRO A 10 14.08 6.58 19.71
CA PRO A 10 15.18 7.27 20.38
C PRO A 10 15.30 6.93 21.87
N VAL A 11 14.17 6.64 22.54
CA VAL A 11 14.14 6.35 23.98
C VAL A 11 14.84 5.03 24.29
N LEU A 12 14.49 3.94 23.59
CA LEU A 12 15.09 2.64 23.85
C LEU A 12 16.58 2.63 23.49
N ILE A 13 16.93 3.24 22.35
CA ILE A 13 18.33 3.39 21.92
C ILE A 13 19.11 4.19 22.96
N GLY A 14 18.57 5.31 23.45
CA GLY A 14 19.20 6.13 24.49
C GLY A 14 19.45 5.34 25.77
N LEU A 15 18.45 4.58 26.25
CA LEU A 15 18.59 3.72 27.42
C LEU A 15 19.63 2.63 27.21
N ALA A 16 19.65 1.99 26.04
CA ALA A 16 20.61 0.95 25.72
C ALA A 16 22.05 1.47 25.59
N VAL A 17 22.25 2.62 24.95
CA VAL A 17 23.56 3.29 24.88
C VAL A 17 24.04 3.67 26.27
N TRP A 18 23.13 4.19 27.12
CA TRP A 18 23.46 4.50 28.50
C TRP A 18 23.83 3.25 29.30
N ALA A 19 23.11 2.13 29.10
CA ALA A 19 23.44 0.83 29.70
C ALA A 19 24.84 0.37 29.30
N LEU A 20 25.14 0.40 27.99
CA LEU A 20 26.44 0.00 27.43
C LEU A 20 27.58 0.85 27.97
N TRP A 21 27.38 2.16 28.15
CA TRP A 21 28.38 3.05 28.70
C TRP A 21 28.57 2.83 30.22
N ARG A 22 27.46 2.81 30.96
CA ARG A 22 27.46 2.76 32.43
C ARG A 22 27.95 1.42 32.96
N PHE A 23 27.48 0.33 32.38
CA PHE A 23 27.73 -1.04 32.84
C PHE A 23 28.70 -1.79 31.92
N ARG A 24 29.57 -1.08 31.16
CA ARG A 24 30.57 -1.68 30.24
C ARG A 24 31.49 -2.73 30.89
N ASN A 25 31.61 -2.69 32.21
CA ASN A 25 32.43 -3.60 33.01
C ASN A 25 31.71 -4.91 33.37
N SER A 26 30.42 -5.06 33.04
CA SER A 26 29.66 -6.29 33.22
C SER A 26 29.81 -7.23 32.01
N PHE A 27 29.88 -8.53 32.28
CA PHE A 27 29.93 -9.56 31.24
C PHE A 27 28.65 -9.59 30.39
N GLU A 28 27.48 -9.52 31.02
CA GLU A 28 26.18 -9.57 30.35
C GLU A 28 25.98 -8.38 29.41
N VAL A 29 26.30 -7.17 29.87
CA VAL A 29 26.18 -5.93 29.08
C VAL A 29 27.15 -5.95 27.91
N TRP A 30 28.35 -6.48 28.12
CA TRP A 30 29.31 -6.69 27.03
C TRP A 30 28.81 -7.69 25.99
N LEU A 31 28.23 -8.81 26.42
CA LEU A 31 27.66 -9.83 25.52
C LEU A 31 26.49 -9.27 24.72
N LEU A 32 25.59 -8.51 25.34
CA LEU A 32 24.48 -7.83 24.66
C LEU A 32 24.99 -6.78 23.66
N GLY A 33 26.04 -6.03 24.02
CA GLY A 33 26.70 -5.11 23.09
C GLY A 33 27.31 -5.82 21.88
N LEU A 34 27.97 -6.96 22.12
CA LEU A 34 28.52 -7.80 21.04
C LEU A 34 27.41 -8.35 20.14
N TRP A 35 26.29 -8.80 20.70
CA TRP A 35 25.13 -9.22 19.91
C TRP A 35 24.62 -8.08 19.02
N VAL A 36 24.43 -6.87 19.55
CA VAL A 36 24.00 -5.71 18.75
C VAL A 36 25.01 -5.40 17.63
N ILE A 37 26.31 -5.44 17.90
CA ILE A 37 27.37 -5.18 16.91
C ILE A 37 27.39 -6.25 15.82
N LEU A 38 27.30 -7.53 16.19
CA LEU A 38 27.25 -8.63 15.22
C LEU A 38 26.01 -8.55 14.36
N GLN A 39 24.84 -8.27 14.95
CA GLN A 39 23.60 -8.09 14.21
C GLN A 39 23.70 -6.90 13.25
N TRP A 40 24.30 -5.79 13.71
CA TRP A 40 24.56 -4.63 12.86
C TRP A 40 25.50 -4.95 11.71
N ALA A 41 26.59 -5.69 11.96
CA ALA A 41 27.52 -6.14 10.92
C ALA A 41 26.81 -7.07 9.91
N LEU A 42 25.93 -7.96 10.36
CA LEU A 42 25.14 -8.82 9.47
C LEU A 42 24.22 -8.02 8.54
N THR A 43 23.76 -6.82 8.93
CA THR A 43 22.95 -5.98 8.02
C THR A 43 23.73 -5.49 6.80
N TRP A 44 25.06 -5.61 6.77
CA TRP A 44 25.86 -5.31 5.59
C TRP A 44 25.65 -6.34 4.46
N ILE A 45 25.00 -7.48 4.73
CA ILE A 45 24.64 -8.42 3.66
C ILE A 45 23.73 -7.78 2.60
N HIS A 46 22.97 -6.73 2.96
CA HIS A 46 22.15 -5.99 2.00
C HIS A 46 22.98 -5.19 0.99
N LEU A 47 24.29 -5.01 1.20
CA LEU A 47 25.20 -4.52 0.15
C LEU A 47 25.39 -5.53 -0.98
N LEU A 48 25.02 -6.79 -0.74
CA LEU A 48 25.03 -7.88 -1.72
C LEU A 48 23.62 -8.16 -2.26
N ASP A 49 22.61 -7.40 -1.80
CA ASP A 49 21.25 -7.47 -2.32
C ASP A 49 21.27 -7.01 -3.79
N GLY A 50 20.75 -7.84 -4.70
CA GLY A 50 20.87 -7.66 -6.15
C GLY A 50 21.88 -8.58 -6.85
N PHE A 51 22.67 -9.38 -6.13
CA PHE A 51 23.38 -10.52 -6.73
C PHE A 51 22.39 -11.67 -7.00
N VAL A 52 21.66 -11.56 -8.11
CA VAL A 52 20.73 -12.58 -8.60
C VAL A 52 21.50 -13.88 -8.89
N GLY A 53 21.10 -15.00 -8.26
CA GLY A 53 21.64 -16.33 -8.52
C GLY A 53 22.21 -17.10 -7.33
N ILE A 54 22.35 -16.48 -6.15
CA ILE A 54 22.80 -17.18 -4.92
C ILE A 54 21.66 -17.21 -3.91
N SER A 55 20.82 -18.24 -4.01
CA SER A 55 19.62 -18.44 -3.18
C SER A 55 19.88 -18.32 -1.66
N VAL A 56 21.06 -18.71 -1.19
CA VAL A 56 21.46 -18.58 0.22
C VAL A 56 21.58 -17.12 0.66
N LEU A 57 22.12 -16.23 -0.17
CA LEU A 57 22.26 -14.81 0.18
C LEU A 57 20.89 -14.12 0.22
N THR A 58 20.02 -14.44 -0.74
CA THR A 58 18.63 -13.96 -0.78
C THR A 58 17.84 -14.46 0.42
N LEU A 59 17.96 -15.74 0.77
CA LEU A 59 17.31 -16.31 1.95
C LEU A 59 17.80 -15.65 3.24
N VAL A 60 19.12 -15.45 3.39
CA VAL A 60 19.68 -14.80 4.58
C VAL A 60 19.26 -13.32 4.64
N SER A 61 19.17 -12.61 3.50
CA SER A 61 18.63 -11.24 3.43
C SER A 61 17.18 -11.19 3.92
N TYR A 62 16.31 -12.09 3.45
CA TYR A 62 14.92 -12.17 3.90
C TYR A 62 14.79 -12.57 5.38
N MET A 63 15.58 -13.53 5.84
CA MET A 63 15.63 -13.90 7.26
C MET A 63 16.08 -12.71 8.12
N LEU A 64 17.08 -11.95 7.67
CA LEU A 64 17.55 -10.76 8.37
C LEU A 64 16.57 -9.61 8.31
N TYR A 65 15.74 -9.48 7.27
CA TYR A 65 14.65 -8.51 7.22
C TYR A 65 13.59 -8.82 8.30
N SER A 66 13.12 -10.07 8.34
CA SER A 66 12.16 -10.53 9.37
C SER A 66 12.78 -10.45 10.78
N MET A 67 14.05 -10.82 10.93
CA MET A 67 14.77 -10.70 12.18
C MET A 67 15.20 -9.27 12.50
N ALA A 68 15.26 -8.30 11.58
CA ALA A 68 15.69 -6.93 11.90
C ALA A 68 14.67 -6.22 12.80
N LEU A 69 13.39 -6.58 12.69
CA LEU A 69 12.32 -6.12 13.58
C LEU A 69 12.58 -6.52 15.04
N HIS A 70 12.94 -7.78 15.30
CA HIS A 70 13.08 -8.30 16.67
C HIS A 70 14.53 -8.42 17.16
N GLY A 71 15.47 -8.63 16.25
CA GLY A 71 16.87 -8.96 16.49
C GLY A 71 17.67 -7.81 17.09
N PHE A 72 17.31 -6.56 16.79
CA PHE A 72 17.80 -5.40 17.52
C PHE A 72 16.97 -5.11 18.76
N HIS A 73 15.65 -5.32 18.69
CA HIS A 73 14.74 -4.96 19.77
C HIS A 73 15.00 -5.73 21.06
N ILE A 74 15.20 -7.05 20.97
CA ILE A 74 15.42 -7.91 22.14
C ILE A 74 16.66 -7.46 22.95
N PRO A 75 17.88 -7.38 22.38
CA PRO A 75 19.06 -6.99 23.16
C PRO A 75 18.96 -5.55 23.68
N LEU A 76 18.37 -4.61 22.92
CA LEU A 76 18.17 -3.24 23.38
C LEU A 76 17.14 -3.16 24.53
N ALA A 77 16.05 -3.93 24.47
CA ALA A 77 15.06 -4.04 25.54
C ALA A 77 15.68 -4.61 26.83
N VAL A 78 16.54 -5.63 26.71
CA VAL A 78 17.27 -6.17 27.86
C VAL A 78 18.22 -5.14 28.45
N LEU A 79 18.98 -4.42 27.62
CA LEU A 79 19.87 -3.34 28.08
C LEU A 79 19.10 -2.21 28.79
N GLY A 80 17.97 -1.78 28.22
CA GLY A 80 17.06 -0.83 28.85
C GLY A 80 16.49 -1.37 30.17
N GLY A 81 16.15 -2.65 30.23
CA GLY A 81 15.71 -3.34 31.43
C GLY A 81 16.76 -3.37 32.54
N ILE A 82 18.03 -3.62 32.21
CA ILE A 82 19.15 -3.60 33.17
C ILE A 82 19.24 -2.22 33.84
N VAL A 83 19.15 -1.16 33.03
CA VAL A 83 19.16 0.23 33.49
C VAL A 83 17.98 0.53 34.43
N LEU A 84 16.80 0.03 34.11
CA LEU A 84 15.57 0.27 34.89
C LEU A 84 15.43 -0.64 36.10
N SER A 85 16.27 -1.68 36.21
CA SER A 85 16.20 -2.65 37.30
C SER A 85 16.70 -2.05 38.62
N LYS A 86 16.00 -2.39 39.71
CA LYS A 86 16.35 -1.91 41.07
C LYS A 86 17.65 -2.53 41.59
N VAL A 87 17.93 -3.77 41.22
CA VAL A 87 19.12 -4.52 41.60
C VAL A 87 19.56 -5.38 40.42
N PRO A 88 20.29 -4.81 39.44
CA PRO A 88 20.87 -5.59 38.36
C PRO A 88 21.96 -6.48 38.96
N ARG A 89 21.72 -7.80 39.03
CA ARG A 89 22.74 -8.78 39.42
C ARG A 89 23.62 -9.04 38.20
N LEU A 90 24.66 -8.23 38.05
CA LEU A 90 25.60 -8.31 36.93
C LEU A 90 26.91 -8.94 37.38
N THR A 91 27.53 -9.69 36.49
CA THR A 91 28.80 -10.35 36.74
C THR A 91 29.96 -9.43 36.32
N PRO A 92 30.90 -9.10 37.22
CA PRO A 92 32.03 -8.25 36.87
C PRO A 92 32.92 -8.95 35.87
N ARG A 93 33.32 -8.24 34.82
CA ARG A 93 34.24 -8.76 33.82
C ARG A 93 35.65 -8.72 34.40
N MET A 94 36.39 -9.79 34.13
CA MET A 94 37.79 -9.91 34.49
C MET A 94 38.66 -9.17 33.49
N ARG A 95 39.63 -8.38 33.98
CA ARG A 95 40.69 -7.77 33.17
C ARG A 95 42.04 -8.32 33.61
N GLU A 96 42.90 -8.63 32.65
CA GLU A 96 44.30 -8.96 32.94
C GLU A 96 44.99 -7.74 33.58
N LYS A 97 45.70 -8.00 34.69
CA LYS A 97 46.46 -6.97 35.40
C LYS A 97 47.58 -6.46 34.49
N ARG A 98 47.63 -5.14 34.27
CA ARG A 98 48.72 -4.53 33.49
C ARG A 98 50.03 -4.60 34.27
N LEU A 99 51.16 -4.73 33.57
CA LEU A 99 52.50 -4.81 34.18
C LEU A 99 52.76 -3.63 35.15
N ASP A 100 52.23 -2.45 34.81
CA ASP A 100 52.37 -1.21 35.58
C ASP A 100 51.61 -1.24 36.92
N GLU A 101 50.53 -2.02 37.01
CA GLU A 101 49.69 -2.19 38.21
C GLU A 101 50.16 -3.36 39.10
N ALA A 102 51.19 -4.11 38.66
CA ALA A 102 51.71 -5.31 39.32
C ALA A 102 52.88 -5.03 40.29
N HIS A 103 53.07 -3.78 40.73
CA HIS A 103 54.25 -3.38 41.50
C HIS A 103 54.33 -3.92 42.94
N GLU A 104 53.28 -4.55 43.50
CA GLU A 104 53.31 -5.01 44.89
C GLU A 104 53.38 -6.54 45.09
N ASP A 105 53.09 -7.37 44.07
CA ASP A 105 53.10 -8.83 44.22
C ASP A 105 53.64 -9.52 42.97
N ILE A 106 54.97 -9.52 42.80
CA ILE A 106 55.63 -10.47 41.90
C ILE A 106 56.67 -11.22 42.72
N ALA A 107 56.20 -12.18 43.51
CA ALA A 107 57.02 -13.25 44.03
C ALA A 107 56.37 -14.58 43.64
N ASP A 108 57.14 -15.38 42.91
CA ASP A 108 56.91 -16.77 42.52
C ASP A 108 55.79 -17.08 41.52
N GLY A 109 56.20 -17.40 40.28
CA GLY A 109 55.62 -18.45 39.42
C GLY A 109 54.10 -18.50 39.17
N GLY A 110 53.35 -17.46 39.51
CA GLY A 110 51.90 -17.47 39.62
C GLY A 110 51.17 -17.10 38.33
N GLN A 111 50.08 -17.83 38.08
CA GLN A 111 49.11 -17.61 37.01
C GLN A 111 48.72 -16.13 36.85
N MET A 112 48.43 -15.71 35.61
CA MET A 112 47.94 -14.35 35.30
C MET A 112 46.85 -13.94 36.29
N SER A 113 47.15 -12.97 37.16
CA SER A 113 46.20 -12.50 38.16
C SER A 113 45.16 -11.61 37.47
N HIS A 114 43.92 -12.06 37.39
CA HIS A 114 42.80 -11.28 36.87
C HIS A 114 42.24 -10.33 37.95
N ILE A 115 41.85 -9.12 37.55
CA ILE A 115 41.18 -8.14 38.41
C ILE A 115 39.70 -8.06 38.03
N GLU A 116 38.81 -8.19 39.02
CA GLU A 116 37.38 -7.92 38.86
C GLU A 116 37.15 -6.43 38.63
N LEU A 117 36.52 -6.06 37.52
CA LEU A 117 36.17 -4.68 37.25
C LEU A 117 34.98 -4.25 38.11
N GLU A 118 35.08 -3.07 38.74
CA GLU A 118 33.98 -2.52 39.52
C GLU A 118 32.75 -2.26 38.65
N ILE A 119 31.61 -2.80 39.10
CA ILE A 119 30.30 -2.53 38.51
C ILE A 119 29.62 -1.46 39.35
N PRO A 120 29.09 -0.41 38.72
CA PRO A 120 28.34 0.57 39.45
C PRO A 120 27.02 0.08 40.02
N ILE A 121 26.66 0.64 41.18
CA ILE A 121 25.36 0.41 41.82
C ILE A 121 24.22 1.01 40.97
N ALA A 122 23.04 0.39 41.03
CA ALA A 122 21.81 0.86 40.40
C ALA A 122 21.53 2.34 40.69
N ALA A 123 20.93 3.03 39.72
CA ALA A 123 20.57 4.44 39.87
C ALA A 123 19.56 4.62 41.03
N LYS A 124 19.82 5.57 41.93
CA LYS A 124 19.01 5.79 43.15
C LYS A 124 17.63 6.42 42.85
N ASN A 125 17.52 7.21 41.78
CA ASN A 125 16.32 7.93 41.38
C ASN A 125 15.80 7.40 40.03
N ILE A 126 15.19 6.22 40.04
CA ILE A 126 14.64 5.61 38.81
C ILE A 126 13.24 6.17 38.58
N PRO A 127 12.95 6.84 37.45
CA PRO A 127 11.60 7.29 37.10
C PRO A 127 10.74 6.12 36.59
N LEU A 128 10.82 4.93 37.21
CA LEU A 128 10.16 3.70 36.75
C LEU A 128 8.64 3.90 36.64
N ARG A 129 8.04 4.58 37.62
CA ARG A 129 6.61 4.89 37.61
C ARG A 129 6.23 5.77 36.43
N ALA A 130 7.04 6.78 36.12
CA ALA A 130 6.81 7.68 34.99
C ALA A 130 6.97 6.96 33.64
N LEU A 131 7.97 6.06 33.54
CA LEU A 131 8.19 5.29 32.32
C LEU A 131 7.10 4.24 32.11
N MET A 132 6.66 3.55 33.17
CA MET A 132 5.52 2.64 33.11
C MET A 132 4.23 3.38 32.76
N SER A 133 3.96 4.55 33.35
CA SER A 133 2.79 5.34 32.98
C SER A 133 2.86 5.82 31.53
N LEU A 134 4.05 6.24 31.07
CA LEU A 134 4.26 6.65 29.68
C LEU A 134 4.03 5.50 28.70
N ALA A 135 4.54 4.30 29.02
CA ALA A 135 4.32 3.10 28.22
C ALA A 135 2.83 2.75 28.15
N VAL A 136 2.12 2.77 29.29
CA VAL A 136 0.66 2.53 29.31
C VAL A 136 -0.08 3.56 28.47
N VAL A 137 0.27 4.84 28.56
CA VAL A 137 -0.34 5.90 27.74
C VAL A 137 -0.10 5.67 26.25
N PHE A 138 1.12 5.34 25.83
CA PHE A 138 1.42 5.04 24.43
C PHE A 138 0.72 3.78 23.93
N ILE A 139 0.61 2.74 24.76
CA ILE A 139 -0.15 1.53 24.40
C ILE A 139 -1.62 1.88 24.19
N LEU A 140 -2.23 2.66 25.09
CA LEU A 140 -3.62 3.10 24.95
C LEU A 140 -3.82 3.95 23.69
N LEU A 141 -2.91 4.90 23.44
CA LEU A 141 -2.94 5.75 22.24
C LEU A 141 -2.80 4.90 20.96
N ALA A 142 -1.90 3.92 20.94
CA ALA A 142 -1.75 3.02 19.81
C ALA A 142 -3.01 2.19 19.53
N HIS A 143 -3.74 1.76 20.56
CA HIS A 143 -5.03 1.07 20.37
C HIS A 143 -6.11 2.01 19.83
N ILE A 144 -6.17 3.25 20.30
CA ILE A 144 -7.12 4.25 19.76
C ILE A 144 -6.83 4.48 18.27
N VAL A 145 -5.56 4.68 17.91
CA VAL A 145 -5.12 4.85 16.52
C VAL A 145 -5.47 3.61 15.68
N LEU A 146 -5.24 2.40 16.20
CA LEU A 146 -5.54 1.16 15.47
C LEU A 146 -7.05 0.99 15.23
N ILE A 147 -7.88 1.29 16.23
CA ILE A 147 -9.34 1.21 16.11
C ILE A 147 -9.82 2.23 15.06
N GLU A 148 -9.33 3.46 15.13
CA GLU A 148 -9.66 4.51 14.18
C GLU A 148 -9.35 4.07 12.74
N ILE A 149 -8.08 3.73 12.47
CA ILE A 149 -7.61 3.31 11.14
C ILE A 149 -8.39 2.09 10.64
N SER A 150 -8.77 1.15 11.53
CA SER A 150 -9.51 -0.06 11.14
C SER A 150 -10.93 0.21 10.64
N ALA A 151 -11.51 1.37 10.95
CA ALA A 151 -12.84 1.75 10.47
C ALA A 151 -12.82 2.33 9.04
N HIS A 152 -11.65 2.63 8.49
CA HIS A 152 -11.48 3.27 7.19
C HIS A 152 -11.20 2.26 6.07
N SER A 153 -11.92 2.41 4.95
CA SER A 153 -11.78 1.56 3.75
C SER A 153 -10.43 1.73 3.03
N GLU A 154 -9.73 2.82 3.32
CA GLU A 154 -8.40 3.19 2.83
C GLU A 154 -7.30 2.31 3.41
N LEU A 155 -7.54 1.71 4.58
CA LEU A 155 -6.65 0.71 5.16
C LEU A 155 -6.61 -0.54 4.29
N GLU A 156 -7.74 -0.93 3.73
CA GLU A 156 -7.86 -2.13 2.93
C GLU A 156 -7.24 -1.92 1.54
N ALA A 157 -6.49 -2.90 1.08
CA ALA A 157 -5.87 -2.86 -0.24
C ALA A 157 -6.90 -3.17 -1.35
N GLN A 158 -7.78 -4.14 -1.10
CA GLN A 158 -8.89 -4.50 -1.98
C GLN A 158 -10.12 -3.63 -1.71
N THR A 159 -10.88 -3.40 -2.77
CA THR A 159 -12.21 -2.77 -2.69
C THR A 159 -13.28 -3.82 -2.34
N GLU A 160 -14.45 -3.36 -1.95
CA GLU A 160 -15.60 -4.24 -1.76
C GLU A 160 -16.01 -4.91 -3.09
N GLY A 161 -15.94 -4.18 -4.21
CA GLY A 161 -16.20 -4.72 -5.55
C GLY A 161 -15.29 -5.89 -5.90
N ASP A 162 -13.99 -5.79 -5.62
CA ASP A 162 -13.02 -6.87 -5.83
C ASP A 162 -13.42 -8.15 -5.05
N ARG A 163 -14.00 -7.99 -3.87
CA ARG A 163 -14.48 -9.12 -3.04
C ARG A 163 -15.76 -9.73 -3.60
N LEU A 164 -16.67 -8.91 -4.12
CA LEU A 164 -17.93 -9.37 -4.72
C LEU A 164 -17.70 -10.17 -6.01
N LEU A 165 -16.68 -9.81 -6.80
CA LEU A 165 -16.31 -10.54 -8.01
C LEU A 165 -15.91 -12.01 -7.76
N ARG A 166 -15.54 -12.39 -6.52
CA ARG A 166 -15.12 -13.76 -6.19
C ARG A 166 -16.14 -14.82 -6.58
N ASN A 167 -17.43 -14.52 -6.34
CA ASN A 167 -18.50 -15.46 -6.68
C ASN A 167 -18.68 -15.61 -8.19
N ALA A 168 -18.37 -14.57 -8.97
CA ALA A 168 -18.38 -14.64 -10.42
C ALA A 168 -17.19 -15.43 -10.96
N ILE A 169 -16.00 -15.22 -10.37
CA ILE A 169 -14.75 -15.91 -10.76
C ILE A 169 -14.85 -17.41 -10.47
N SER A 170 -15.45 -17.82 -9.35
CA SER A 170 -15.63 -19.24 -9.04
C SER A 170 -16.62 -19.97 -9.96
N GLY A 171 -17.45 -19.23 -10.70
CA GLY A 171 -18.35 -19.77 -11.71
C GLY A 171 -17.74 -19.92 -13.10
N LEU A 172 -16.46 -19.57 -13.28
CA LEU A 172 -15.79 -19.65 -14.58
C LEU A 172 -15.51 -21.11 -14.99
N PRO A 173 -15.42 -21.40 -16.30
CA PRO A 173 -15.05 -22.73 -16.79
C PRO A 173 -13.67 -23.16 -16.30
N ASN A 174 -13.54 -24.43 -15.91
CA ASN A 174 -12.24 -25.08 -15.67
C ASN A 174 -11.37 -24.92 -16.93
N ASP A 175 -10.08 -24.63 -16.76
CA ASP A 175 -9.11 -24.22 -17.81
C ASP A 175 -9.15 -22.74 -18.23
N SER A 176 -9.93 -21.88 -17.58
CA SER A 176 -9.87 -20.44 -17.87
C SER A 176 -8.55 -19.83 -17.35
N VAL A 177 -7.89 -19.02 -18.18
CA VAL A 177 -6.69 -18.26 -17.82
C VAL A 177 -7.09 -16.81 -17.62
N ILE A 178 -6.86 -16.31 -16.41
CA ILE A 178 -7.29 -14.99 -15.96
C ILE A 178 -6.08 -14.07 -15.90
N TYR A 179 -6.16 -12.98 -16.67
CA TYR A 179 -5.28 -11.83 -16.48
C TYR A 179 -5.69 -11.04 -15.25
N SER A 180 -4.73 -10.70 -14.39
CA SER A 180 -4.96 -9.79 -13.27
C SER A 180 -3.84 -8.77 -13.15
N GLU A 181 -4.18 -7.53 -12.81
CA GLU A 181 -3.27 -6.37 -12.81
C GLU A 181 -2.17 -6.47 -11.74
N THR A 182 -0.93 -6.06 -12.02
CA THR A 182 0.20 -6.19 -11.07
C THR A 182 0.24 -5.19 -9.90
N ALA A 183 -0.82 -4.42 -9.68
CA ALA A 183 -1.00 -3.71 -8.42
C ALA A 183 -0.92 -4.72 -7.25
N HIS A 184 -0.66 -4.25 -6.02
CA HIS A 184 -0.50 -5.08 -4.81
C HIS A 184 -1.72 -6.01 -4.50
N TRP A 185 -2.72 -6.08 -5.39
CA TRP A 185 -4.05 -6.65 -5.28
C TRP A 185 -4.44 -7.56 -6.46
N GLY A 186 -3.64 -7.69 -7.52
CA GLY A 186 -3.97 -8.60 -8.63
C GLY A 186 -3.79 -10.07 -8.32
N ILE A 187 -3.30 -10.40 -7.14
CA ILE A 187 -3.31 -11.78 -6.69
C ILE A 187 -4.71 -12.03 -6.14
N LEU A 188 -5.57 -12.50 -7.03
CA LEU A 188 -6.76 -13.20 -6.64
C LEU A 188 -6.32 -14.37 -5.74
N TYR A 189 -6.50 -14.21 -4.43
CA TYR A 189 -6.16 -15.24 -3.45
C TYR A 189 -7.33 -16.21 -3.29
N ASP A 190 -7.03 -17.47 -2.98
CA ASP A 190 -8.03 -18.51 -2.74
C ASP A 190 -8.95 -18.76 -3.95
N ILE A 191 -8.34 -18.84 -5.14
CA ILE A 191 -9.04 -19.31 -6.35
C ILE A 191 -8.86 -20.82 -6.49
N ASP A 192 -9.82 -21.46 -7.14
CA ASP A 192 -9.70 -22.84 -7.61
C ASP A 192 -8.36 -23.07 -8.34
N SER A 193 -7.70 -24.17 -8.01
CA SER A 193 -6.43 -24.58 -8.63
C SER A 193 -6.56 -24.88 -10.12
N ASP A 194 -7.78 -25.10 -10.61
CA ASP A 194 -8.08 -25.38 -12.02
C ASP A 194 -8.11 -24.11 -12.89
N LEU A 195 -7.99 -22.91 -12.28
CA LEU A 195 -7.91 -21.63 -13.00
C LEU A 195 -6.45 -21.17 -13.14
N GLY A 196 -6.07 -20.79 -14.36
CA GLY A 196 -4.77 -20.21 -14.64
C GLY A 196 -4.72 -18.73 -14.26
N LEU A 197 -3.63 -18.27 -13.67
CA LEU A 197 -3.40 -16.85 -13.36
C LEU A 197 -2.13 -16.36 -14.04
N THR A 198 -2.20 -15.19 -14.65
CA THR A 198 -1.01 -14.56 -15.26
C THR A 198 -0.07 -14.00 -14.19
N SER A 199 -0.62 -13.52 -13.07
CA SER A 199 0.15 -12.98 -11.96
C SER A 199 0.37 -14.06 -10.88
N TYR A 200 1.58 -14.12 -10.35
CA TYR A 200 1.93 -15.03 -9.27
C TYR A 200 2.84 -14.33 -8.25
N PRO A 201 2.52 -14.37 -6.94
CA PRO A 201 3.40 -13.82 -5.92
C PRO A 201 4.66 -14.67 -5.79
N SER A 202 5.77 -14.22 -6.39
CA SER A 202 7.08 -14.79 -6.05
C SER A 202 7.73 -13.96 -4.95
N LEU A 203 7.79 -14.52 -3.74
CA LEU A 203 8.63 -13.99 -2.65
C LEU A 203 10.14 -14.29 -2.88
N GLY A 204 10.56 -14.56 -4.11
CA GLY A 204 11.92 -15.02 -4.43
C GLY A 204 12.27 -16.42 -3.88
N LEU A 205 11.28 -17.14 -3.32
CA LEU A 205 11.42 -18.50 -2.80
C LEU A 205 11.23 -19.57 -3.88
N LEU A 206 10.52 -19.22 -4.95
CA LEU A 206 10.23 -20.10 -6.06
C LEU A 206 10.93 -19.57 -7.31
N THR A 207 11.64 -20.45 -8.02
CA THR A 207 12.19 -20.14 -9.33
C THR A 207 11.06 -20.21 -10.35
N VAL A 208 10.58 -19.05 -10.78
CA VAL A 208 9.60 -18.94 -11.87
C VAL A 208 10.36 -19.17 -13.18
N GLU A 209 10.07 -20.27 -13.88
CA GLU A 209 10.75 -20.60 -15.15
C GLU A 209 10.32 -19.69 -16.30
N LYS A 210 9.05 -19.26 -16.30
CA LYS A 210 8.48 -18.32 -17.28
C LYS A 210 7.44 -17.44 -16.60
N GLN A 211 7.61 -16.12 -16.70
CA GLN A 211 6.62 -15.14 -16.22
C GLN A 211 5.88 -14.57 -17.43
N VAL A 212 4.58 -14.85 -17.51
CA VAL A 212 3.75 -14.45 -18.66
C VAL A 212 3.03 -13.12 -18.43
N GLN A 213 3.01 -12.63 -17.19
CA GLN A 213 2.33 -11.39 -16.80
C GLN A 213 2.69 -10.19 -17.68
N TRP A 214 3.97 -9.92 -17.88
CA TRP A 214 4.40 -8.74 -18.64
C TRP A 214 4.16 -8.89 -20.14
N ASP A 215 4.16 -10.12 -20.64
CA ASP A 215 3.83 -10.39 -22.04
C ASP A 215 2.33 -10.16 -22.26
N ALA A 216 1.50 -10.70 -21.35
CA ALA A 216 0.06 -10.47 -21.31
C ALA A 216 -0.30 -8.99 -21.22
N GLU A 217 0.33 -8.25 -20.31
CA GLU A 217 0.09 -6.82 -20.12
C GLU A 217 0.48 -6.00 -21.36
N ARG A 218 1.64 -6.28 -21.98
CA ARG A 218 2.03 -5.61 -23.23
C ARG A 218 1.06 -5.93 -24.38
N ALA A 219 0.63 -7.19 -24.50
CA ALA A 219 -0.33 -7.60 -25.51
C ALA A 219 -1.68 -6.90 -25.32
N ILE A 220 -2.14 -6.75 -24.08
CA ILE A 220 -3.37 -6.00 -23.74
C ILE A 220 -3.21 -4.52 -24.08
N LEU A 221 -2.12 -3.87 -23.69
CA LEU A 221 -1.89 -2.45 -23.98
C LEU A 221 -1.77 -2.16 -25.48
N ALA A 222 -1.31 -3.13 -26.26
CA ALA A 222 -1.19 -3.02 -27.71
C ALA A 222 -2.43 -3.51 -28.48
N ASP A 223 -3.47 -4.01 -27.79
CA ASP A 223 -4.61 -4.71 -28.39
C ASP A 223 -4.18 -5.85 -29.36
N ASP A 224 -3.08 -6.56 -29.04
CA ASP A 224 -2.57 -7.67 -29.85
C ASP A 224 -3.35 -8.97 -29.57
N VAL A 225 -4.46 -9.13 -30.29
CA VAL A 225 -5.33 -10.31 -30.24
C VAL A 225 -4.56 -11.62 -30.47
N GLY A 226 -3.53 -11.59 -31.33
CA GLY A 226 -2.73 -12.77 -31.67
C GLY A 226 -1.91 -13.25 -30.48
N GLU A 227 -1.18 -12.32 -29.83
CA GLU A 227 -0.37 -12.62 -28.65
C GLU A 227 -1.24 -12.99 -27.44
N ILE A 228 -2.37 -12.29 -27.21
CA ILE A 228 -3.33 -12.63 -26.14
C ILE A 228 -3.85 -14.07 -26.31
N SER A 229 -4.18 -14.46 -27.54
CA SER A 229 -4.66 -15.80 -27.88
C SER A 229 -3.56 -16.87 -27.76
N GLU A 230 -2.32 -16.54 -28.13
CA GLU A 230 -1.17 -17.46 -28.01
C GLU A 230 -0.81 -17.74 -26.55
N ILE A 231 -0.91 -16.72 -25.69
CA ILE A 231 -0.75 -16.85 -24.25
C ILE A 231 -1.90 -17.69 -23.65
N GLY A 232 -3.08 -17.66 -24.28
CA GLY A 232 -4.26 -18.42 -23.88
C GLY A 232 -5.13 -17.69 -22.86
N ILE A 233 -5.04 -16.35 -22.75
CA ILE A 233 -5.86 -15.56 -21.84
C ILE A 233 -7.32 -15.62 -22.29
N THR A 234 -8.22 -15.97 -21.37
CA THR A 234 -9.66 -16.06 -21.66
C THR A 234 -10.47 -14.99 -20.93
N HIS A 235 -10.00 -14.56 -19.76
CA HIS A 235 -10.68 -13.57 -18.93
C HIS A 235 -9.67 -12.58 -18.35
N ALA A 236 -10.15 -11.42 -17.91
CA ALA A 236 -9.36 -10.46 -17.16
C ALA A 236 -10.13 -9.94 -15.96
N VAL A 237 -9.43 -9.54 -14.91
CA VAL A 237 -10.02 -8.91 -13.72
C VAL A 237 -9.28 -7.60 -13.45
N THR A 238 -10.05 -6.52 -13.29
CA THR A 238 -9.51 -5.17 -13.05
C THR A 238 -10.24 -4.49 -11.90
N SER A 239 -9.51 -3.65 -11.17
CA SER A 239 -10.03 -2.89 -10.03
C SER A 239 -10.09 -1.38 -10.32
N PRO A 240 -10.99 -0.59 -9.71
CA PRO A 240 -10.98 0.87 -9.84
C PRO A 240 -9.70 1.53 -9.31
N ARG A 241 -8.96 0.84 -8.45
CA ARG A 241 -7.66 1.32 -7.97
C ARG A 241 -6.52 0.96 -8.94
N GLY A 242 -6.79 0.11 -9.93
CA GLY A 242 -5.84 -0.38 -10.93
C GLY A 242 -5.55 0.61 -12.05
N GLN A 243 -4.90 0.13 -13.11
CA GLN A 243 -4.43 0.95 -14.23
C GLN A 243 -4.86 0.45 -15.62
N VAL A 244 -5.31 -0.79 -15.78
CA VAL A 244 -5.59 -1.42 -17.08
C VAL A 244 -7.10 -1.49 -17.37
N GLY A 245 -7.95 -1.38 -16.35
CA GLY A 245 -9.42 -1.43 -16.50
C GLY A 245 -10.01 -0.52 -17.58
N HIS A 246 -9.49 0.69 -17.76
CA HIS A 246 -9.96 1.61 -18.81
C HIS A 246 -9.45 1.24 -20.21
N VAL A 247 -8.25 0.65 -20.31
CA VAL A 247 -7.70 0.13 -21.57
C VAL A 247 -8.58 -1.01 -22.10
N LEU A 248 -8.99 -1.93 -21.21
CA LEU A 248 -9.93 -2.99 -21.57
C LEU A 248 -11.30 -2.44 -21.97
N ALA A 249 -11.74 -1.35 -21.33
CA ALA A 249 -13.02 -0.71 -21.63
C ALA A 249 -13.02 -0.03 -23.02
N GLU A 250 -11.88 0.47 -23.48
CA GLU A 250 -11.73 1.12 -24.78
C GLU A 250 -11.58 0.12 -25.95
N SER A 251 -11.16 -1.11 -25.66
CA SER A 251 -10.93 -2.17 -26.63
C SER A 251 -12.21 -2.86 -27.12
N GLU A 252 -12.26 -3.20 -28.41
CA GLU A 252 -13.40 -3.90 -29.04
C GLU A 252 -13.41 -5.43 -28.77
N TYR A 253 -12.37 -5.95 -28.11
CA TYR A 253 -12.17 -7.39 -27.88
C TYR A 253 -12.52 -7.85 -26.47
N TRP A 254 -12.91 -6.93 -25.58
CA TRP A 254 -13.19 -7.23 -24.18
C TRP A 254 -14.65 -6.94 -23.83
N ALA A 255 -15.35 -7.96 -23.36
CA ALA A 255 -16.74 -7.83 -22.90
C ALA A 255 -16.81 -7.85 -21.37
N ILE A 256 -17.54 -6.90 -20.78
CA ILE A 256 -17.83 -6.91 -19.33
C ILE A 256 -18.86 -8.00 -19.03
N LEU A 257 -18.47 -8.99 -18.21
CA LEU A 257 -19.37 -10.03 -17.71
C LEU A 257 -20.07 -9.59 -16.42
N VAL A 258 -19.31 -8.97 -15.52
CA VAL A 258 -19.77 -8.52 -14.20
C VAL A 258 -19.08 -7.19 -13.87
N ASP A 259 -19.84 -6.24 -13.34
CA ASP A 259 -19.37 -4.96 -12.83
C ASP A 259 -19.95 -4.75 -11.42
N GLU A 260 -19.07 -4.68 -10.43
CA GLU A 260 -19.42 -4.48 -9.02
C GLU A 260 -18.63 -3.29 -8.48
N LYS A 261 -19.32 -2.16 -8.25
CA LYS A 261 -18.72 -0.89 -7.78
C LYS A 261 -17.46 -0.49 -8.60
N GLY A 262 -17.47 -0.73 -9.91
CA GLY A 262 -16.37 -0.43 -10.84
C GLY A 262 -15.30 -1.52 -10.96
N SER A 263 -15.33 -2.55 -10.10
CA SER A 263 -14.48 -3.74 -10.24
C SER A 263 -15.10 -4.65 -11.27
N ARG A 264 -14.32 -5.10 -12.24
CA ARG A 264 -14.85 -5.78 -13.42
C ARG A 264 -14.21 -7.12 -13.70
N LEU A 265 -15.06 -8.07 -14.09
CA LEU A 265 -14.67 -9.31 -14.74
C LEU A 265 -14.96 -9.18 -16.24
N TRP A 266 -13.91 -9.40 -17.03
CA TRP A 266 -13.92 -9.28 -18.48
C TRP A 266 -13.79 -10.65 -19.12
N LYS A 267 -14.39 -10.80 -20.28
CA LYS A 267 -14.21 -11.93 -21.19
C LYS A 267 -13.50 -11.46 -22.44
N PHE A 268 -12.46 -12.19 -22.83
CA PHE A 268 -11.79 -11.98 -24.09
C PHE A 268 -12.59 -12.60 -25.23
N GLU A 269 -12.83 -11.81 -26.27
CA GLU A 269 -13.50 -12.22 -27.50
C GLU A 269 -12.59 -11.87 -28.68
N ALA A 270 -11.85 -12.88 -29.19
CA ALA A 270 -10.91 -12.67 -30.31
C ALA A 270 -11.59 -12.15 -31.58
N GLU A 271 -12.86 -12.49 -31.77
CA GLU A 271 -13.73 -11.87 -32.76
C GLU A 271 -14.73 -10.93 -32.03
N PRO A 272 -14.77 -9.63 -32.36
CA PRO A 272 -15.65 -8.68 -31.69
C PRO A 272 -17.12 -9.11 -31.71
N THR A 273 -17.76 -9.06 -30.55
CA THR A 273 -19.17 -9.39 -30.34
C THR A 273 -19.97 -8.13 -30.01
N VAL A 274 -21.30 -8.22 -30.06
CA VAL A 274 -22.19 -7.10 -29.65
C VAL A 274 -21.92 -6.63 -28.22
N ALA A 275 -21.40 -7.51 -27.34
CA ALA A 275 -21.06 -7.15 -25.98
C ALA A 275 -19.69 -6.46 -25.86
N SER A 276 -18.71 -6.84 -26.69
CA SER A 276 -17.34 -6.30 -26.62
C SER A 276 -17.18 -4.99 -27.40
N ILE A 277 -17.99 -4.75 -28.45
CA ILE A 277 -17.98 -3.46 -29.19
C ILE A 277 -18.57 -2.28 -28.40
N LYS A 278 -19.11 -2.52 -27.20
CA LYS A 278 -19.61 -1.47 -26.30
C LYS A 278 -18.47 -0.80 -25.57
N THR A 279 -17.64 -0.09 -26.34
CA THR A 279 -16.46 0.60 -25.84
C THR A 279 -16.85 1.79 -24.97
N SER A 280 -15.99 2.09 -24.02
CA SER A 280 -16.08 3.24 -23.13
C SER A 280 -15.07 4.30 -23.53
N LEU A 281 -15.36 5.55 -23.20
CA LEU A 281 -14.39 6.65 -23.20
C LEU A 281 -14.07 6.99 -21.74
N THR A 282 -12.79 7.00 -21.38
CA THR A 282 -12.36 7.35 -20.03
C THR A 282 -11.74 8.75 -19.98
N ILE A 283 -12.16 9.54 -19.00
CA ILE A 283 -11.76 10.94 -18.86
C ILE A 283 -11.27 11.15 -17.43
N PHE A 284 -10.00 11.49 -17.30
CA PHE A 284 -9.41 11.85 -16.02
C PHE A 284 -9.64 13.34 -15.75
N PRO A 285 -9.87 13.74 -14.48
CA PRO A 285 -9.94 15.15 -14.13
C PRO A 285 -8.59 15.84 -14.39
N SER A 286 -8.63 17.16 -14.57
CA SER A 286 -7.45 18.03 -14.65
C SER A 286 -7.56 19.17 -13.64
N GLU A 287 -6.44 19.85 -13.36
CA GLU A 287 -6.41 21.01 -12.45
C GLU A 287 -7.35 22.14 -12.90
N ASN A 288 -7.61 22.27 -14.21
CA ASN A 288 -8.50 23.31 -14.75
C ASN A 288 -9.99 23.00 -14.53
N ASP A 289 -10.35 21.74 -14.28
CA ASP A 289 -11.73 21.32 -14.06
C ASP A 289 -12.19 21.60 -12.63
N CYS A 290 -11.24 21.83 -11.70
CA CYS A 290 -11.50 22.17 -10.30
C CYS A 290 -12.18 23.54 -10.15
N LEU A 291 -13.35 23.55 -9.52
CA LEU A 291 -14.03 24.79 -9.11
C LEU A 291 -13.52 25.27 -7.73
N GLU A 292 -14.15 26.33 -7.20
CA GLU A 292 -13.88 26.77 -5.83
C GLU A 292 -14.10 25.61 -4.83
N SER A 293 -13.19 25.48 -3.86
CA SER A 293 -13.16 24.41 -2.84
C SER A 293 -12.80 22.99 -3.33
N CYS A 294 -12.31 22.85 -4.57
CA CYS A 294 -11.63 21.65 -5.08
C CYS A 294 -10.12 21.72 -4.80
N GLU A 295 -9.52 20.65 -4.27
CA GLU A 295 -8.07 20.53 -4.11
C GLU A 295 -7.49 19.56 -5.16
N TRP A 296 -6.42 19.95 -5.84
CA TRP A 296 -5.65 19.07 -6.71
C TRP A 296 -4.56 18.36 -5.90
N ARG A 297 -4.72 17.05 -5.67
CA ARG A 297 -3.88 16.27 -4.73
C ARG A 297 -3.23 15.07 -5.41
N PRO A 298 -2.07 14.58 -4.92
CA PRO A 298 -1.47 13.34 -5.43
C PRO A 298 -2.44 12.16 -5.28
N ASP A 299 -2.60 11.36 -6.34
CA ASP A 299 -3.43 10.16 -6.29
C ASP A 299 -2.71 9.07 -5.50
N LYS A 300 -3.39 8.58 -4.45
CA LYS A 300 -2.92 7.53 -3.54
C LYS A 300 -2.57 6.23 -4.27
N TRP A 301 -3.05 6.02 -5.50
CA TRP A 301 -2.92 4.80 -6.27
C TRP A 301 -2.10 4.93 -7.57
N ALA A 302 -1.65 6.14 -7.95
CA ALA A 302 -0.91 6.36 -9.20
C ALA A 302 0.37 5.52 -9.33
N HIS A 303 1.05 5.28 -8.22
CA HIS A 303 2.30 4.51 -8.17
C HIS A 303 2.16 3.17 -7.43
N ALA A 304 0.94 2.67 -7.27
CA ALA A 304 0.69 1.42 -6.55
C ALA A 304 1.07 0.17 -7.34
N ASP A 305 1.29 0.28 -8.66
CA ASP A 305 1.74 -0.81 -9.51
C ASP A 305 3.27 -0.78 -9.71
N SER A 306 3.88 -1.96 -9.64
CA SER A 306 5.28 -2.19 -9.96
C SER A 306 5.66 -1.88 -11.41
N ALA A 307 4.71 -1.98 -12.35
CA ALA A 307 4.94 -1.73 -13.77
C ALA A 307 5.07 -0.25 -14.11
N HIS A 308 4.52 0.65 -13.26
CA HIS A 308 4.53 2.10 -13.45
C HIS A 308 4.21 2.53 -14.89
N LEU A 309 3.11 2.01 -15.45
CA LEU A 309 2.76 2.21 -16.86
C LEU A 309 2.53 3.68 -17.23
N GLY A 310 2.29 4.55 -16.24
CA GLY A 310 2.10 5.99 -16.45
C GLY A 310 0.78 6.34 -17.12
N ILE A 311 -0.18 5.41 -17.11
CA ILE A 311 -1.49 5.60 -17.75
C ILE A 311 -2.44 6.37 -16.82
N ARG A 312 -2.38 6.06 -15.53
CA ARG A 312 -3.12 6.78 -14.49
C ARG A 312 -2.36 8.07 -14.12
N PRO A 313 -3.01 9.24 -14.09
CA PRO A 313 -2.39 10.48 -13.63
C PRO A 313 -1.85 10.36 -12.19
N ASP A 314 -0.80 11.12 -11.89
CA ASP A 314 -0.18 11.15 -10.57
C ASP A 314 -0.94 12.03 -9.56
N HIS A 315 -1.88 12.84 -10.04
CA HIS A 315 -2.73 13.70 -9.24
C HIS A 315 -4.18 13.58 -9.67
N THR A 316 -5.08 13.85 -8.73
CA THR A 316 -6.52 13.89 -9.00
C THR A 316 -7.24 14.92 -8.12
N ALA A 317 -8.50 15.17 -8.46
CA ALA A 317 -9.37 16.10 -7.76
C ALA A 317 -9.91 15.52 -6.45
N PHE A 318 -9.84 16.32 -5.40
CA PHE A 318 -10.41 16.05 -4.07
C PHE A 318 -11.42 17.15 -3.72
N LEU A 319 -12.69 16.77 -3.54
CA LEU A 319 -13.79 17.68 -3.22
C LEU A 319 -14.16 17.57 -1.74
N LYS A 320 -13.84 18.60 -0.96
CA LYS A 320 -14.35 18.74 0.41
C LYS A 320 -15.74 19.37 0.42
N ASP A 321 -15.85 20.46 -0.33
CA ASP A 321 -17.07 21.21 -0.62
C ASP A 321 -16.91 21.77 -2.04
N GLY A 322 -18.00 22.13 -2.72
CA GLY A 322 -17.94 22.64 -4.08
C GLY A 322 -18.01 21.55 -5.15
N GLY A 323 -17.28 21.71 -6.26
CA GLY A 323 -17.53 20.91 -7.45
C GLY A 323 -16.41 20.81 -8.47
N LEU A 324 -16.65 19.99 -9.49
CA LEU A 324 -15.80 19.76 -10.64
C LEU A 324 -16.62 20.00 -11.91
N ASN A 325 -16.06 20.68 -12.91
CA ASN A 325 -16.74 20.97 -14.16
C ASN A 325 -15.92 20.56 -15.37
N PHE A 326 -16.43 19.58 -16.11
CA PHE A 326 -15.92 19.22 -17.43
C PHE A 326 -16.67 20.02 -18.48
N GLY A 327 -16.06 21.12 -18.91
CA GLY A 327 -16.73 22.13 -19.75
C GLY A 327 -16.99 21.70 -21.21
N SER A 328 -16.36 20.63 -21.69
CA SER A 328 -16.71 20.00 -22.97
C SER A 328 -16.03 18.62 -23.03
N VAL A 329 -16.84 17.60 -23.31
CA VAL A 329 -16.40 16.22 -23.56
C VAL A 329 -16.84 15.83 -24.95
N ASP A 330 -15.86 15.61 -25.83
CA ASP A 330 -16.08 15.15 -27.20
C ASP A 330 -16.43 13.66 -27.24
N LEU A 331 -17.66 13.36 -27.68
CA LEU A 331 -18.12 11.99 -27.83
C LEU A 331 -17.68 11.37 -29.16
N PRO A 332 -17.17 10.12 -29.14
CA PRO A 332 -16.93 9.31 -30.32
C PRO A 332 -18.20 9.15 -31.16
N ARG A 333 -18.07 8.88 -32.46
CA ARG A 333 -19.22 8.75 -33.36
C ARG A 333 -20.22 7.68 -32.91
N GLN A 334 -19.76 6.59 -32.32
CA GLN A 334 -20.61 5.52 -31.81
C GLN A 334 -21.41 5.89 -30.56
N HIS A 335 -21.12 7.03 -29.94
CA HIS A 335 -21.77 7.53 -28.72
C HIS A 335 -22.68 8.74 -29.00
N ARG A 336 -22.97 9.05 -30.27
CA ARG A 336 -23.84 10.17 -30.66
C ARG A 336 -25.23 9.66 -30.98
N ASP A 337 -26.26 10.40 -30.59
CA ASP A 337 -27.67 10.01 -30.78
C ASP A 337 -27.97 8.61 -30.19
N SER A 338 -27.40 8.33 -29.01
CA SER A 338 -27.47 7.04 -28.32
C SER A 338 -27.69 7.18 -26.82
N ASP A 339 -28.23 6.13 -26.20
CA ASP A 339 -28.35 6.05 -24.75
C ASP A 339 -26.98 5.71 -24.14
N LEU A 340 -26.49 6.60 -23.29
CA LEU A 340 -25.20 6.49 -22.62
C LEU A 340 -25.38 6.21 -21.13
N MET A 341 -24.45 5.42 -20.60
CA MET A 341 -24.21 5.28 -19.17
C MET A 341 -22.91 6.01 -18.83
N ILE A 342 -23.04 7.10 -18.09
CA ILE A 342 -21.92 7.92 -17.62
C ILE A 342 -21.66 7.54 -16.16
N SER A 343 -20.56 6.86 -15.90
CA SER A 343 -20.20 6.35 -14.57
C SER A 343 -19.05 7.15 -13.99
N LEU A 344 -19.29 7.77 -12.83
CA LEU A 344 -18.23 8.45 -12.08
C LEU A 344 -17.60 7.46 -11.10
N GLN A 345 -16.30 7.22 -11.25
CA GLN A 345 -15.53 6.38 -10.31
C GLN A 345 -14.96 7.26 -9.20
N VAL A 346 -15.35 6.97 -7.96
CA VAL A 346 -15.00 7.79 -6.78
C VAL A 346 -14.52 6.95 -5.61
N THR A 347 -13.85 7.61 -4.67
CA THR A 347 -13.59 7.06 -3.33
C THR A 347 -13.98 8.06 -2.27
N ALA A 348 -14.80 7.60 -1.31
CA ALA A 348 -15.29 8.41 -0.20
C ALA A 348 -14.81 7.83 1.14
N PRO A 349 -14.13 8.61 2.00
CA PRO A 349 -13.71 8.18 3.35
C PRO A 349 -14.87 8.11 4.35
N SER A 350 -15.96 8.80 4.05
CA SER A 350 -17.20 8.85 4.81
C SER A 350 -18.37 8.81 3.86
N ASP A 351 -19.58 8.81 4.41
CA ASP A 351 -20.78 9.01 3.62
C ASP A 351 -20.82 10.47 3.15
N ILE A 352 -20.95 10.71 1.84
CA ILE A 352 -20.86 12.05 1.23
C ILE A 352 -22.05 12.25 0.28
N ASP A 353 -22.69 13.41 0.35
CA ASP A 353 -23.76 13.78 -0.58
C ASP A 353 -23.16 14.30 -1.88
N VAL A 354 -23.61 13.74 -3.02
CA VAL A 354 -23.09 14.04 -4.34
C VAL A 354 -24.24 14.31 -5.31
N GLU A 355 -24.09 15.34 -6.13
CA GLU A 355 -24.96 15.64 -7.25
C GLU A 355 -24.14 15.71 -8.55
N ILE A 356 -24.57 14.94 -9.55
CA ILE A 356 -23.99 14.87 -10.87
C ILE A 356 -25.04 15.37 -11.86
N VAL A 357 -24.66 16.30 -12.73
CA VAL A 357 -25.50 16.81 -13.80
C VAL A 357 -24.74 16.66 -15.11
N VAL A 358 -25.34 15.98 -16.07
CA VAL A 358 -24.83 15.83 -17.43
C VAL A 358 -25.79 16.57 -18.36
N CYS A 359 -25.27 17.43 -19.22
CA CYS A 359 -26.06 18.15 -20.22
C CYS A 359 -25.42 18.03 -21.61
N ASP A 360 -26.22 17.96 -22.67
CA ASP A 360 -25.69 18.16 -24.02
C ASP A 360 -25.32 19.64 -24.19
N SER A 361 -24.13 19.92 -24.74
CA SER A 361 -23.62 21.28 -24.85
C SER A 361 -24.55 22.17 -25.69
N ASN A 362 -24.77 23.40 -25.22
CA ASN A 362 -25.70 24.38 -25.82
C ASN A 362 -27.17 23.94 -25.90
N THR A 363 -27.59 22.93 -25.13
CA THR A 363 -29.00 22.51 -25.04
C THR A 363 -29.55 22.65 -23.61
N THR A 364 -30.83 22.29 -23.44
CA THR A 364 -31.46 22.13 -22.11
C THR A 364 -31.71 20.65 -21.77
N ASN A 365 -31.16 19.72 -22.55
CA ASN A 365 -31.30 18.29 -22.31
C ASN A 365 -30.27 17.89 -21.25
N CYS A 366 -30.73 17.68 -20.03
CA CYS A 366 -29.88 17.33 -18.92
C CYS A 366 -30.43 16.13 -18.16
N SER A 367 -29.53 15.29 -17.68
CA SER A 367 -29.81 14.17 -16.80
C SER A 367 -29.02 14.40 -15.51
N SER A 368 -29.62 14.09 -14.36
CA SER A 368 -28.95 14.26 -13.09
C SER A 368 -29.12 13.05 -12.19
N TYR A 369 -28.15 12.90 -11.29
CA TYR A 369 -28.15 11.96 -10.20
C TYR A 369 -27.83 12.73 -8.93
N ALA A 370 -28.64 12.55 -7.89
CA ALA A 370 -28.34 13.06 -6.56
C ALA A 370 -28.50 11.91 -5.57
N GLY A 371 -27.47 11.68 -4.76
CA GLY A 371 -27.43 10.54 -3.85
C GLY A 371 -26.33 10.66 -2.82
N ASN A 372 -26.40 9.77 -1.84
CA ASN A 372 -25.36 9.62 -0.84
C ASN A 372 -24.40 8.51 -1.27
N VAL A 373 -23.11 8.80 -1.27
CA VAL A 373 -22.04 7.87 -1.61
C VAL A 373 -21.55 7.24 -0.31
N GLU A 374 -21.67 5.92 -0.22
CA GLU A 374 -21.17 5.14 0.92
C GLU A 374 -19.65 5.22 1.05
N ARG A 375 -19.13 5.04 2.27
CA ARG A 375 -17.69 4.85 2.49
C ARG A 375 -17.10 3.76 1.58
N GLY A 376 -15.99 4.06 0.90
CA GLY A 376 -15.26 3.16 0.03
C GLY A 376 -15.22 3.61 -1.42
N VAL A 377 -14.89 2.66 -2.30
CA VAL A 377 -14.88 2.86 -3.75
C VAL A 377 -16.29 2.64 -4.29
N ASN A 378 -16.78 3.57 -5.10
CA ASN A 378 -18.11 3.48 -5.70
C ASN A 378 -18.09 3.91 -7.17
N SER A 379 -19.02 3.35 -7.93
CA SER A 379 -19.34 3.73 -9.30
C SER A 379 -20.74 4.34 -9.32
N LEU A 380 -20.84 5.62 -9.68
CA LEU A 380 -22.12 6.36 -9.69
C LEU A 380 -22.60 6.53 -11.14
N PRO A 381 -23.61 5.75 -11.59
CA PRO A 381 -24.08 5.81 -12.96
C PRO A 381 -25.15 6.90 -13.16
N VAL A 382 -25.04 7.64 -14.26
CA VAL A 382 -26.04 8.56 -14.79
C VAL A 382 -26.43 8.09 -16.18
N LEU A 383 -27.71 7.87 -16.41
CA LEU A 383 -28.24 7.55 -17.73
C LEU A 383 -28.56 8.85 -18.46
N HIS A 384 -28.01 9.01 -19.66
CA HIS A 384 -28.19 10.21 -20.47
C HIS A 384 -28.31 9.85 -21.95
N HIS A 385 -29.27 10.45 -22.65
CA HIS A 385 -29.40 10.30 -24.10
C HIS A 385 -28.69 11.47 -24.78
N SER A 386 -27.59 11.19 -25.47
CA SER A 386 -26.75 12.21 -26.10
C SER A 386 -27.36 12.72 -27.40
N ASP A 387 -27.18 14.00 -27.72
CA ASP A 387 -27.55 14.54 -29.03
C ASP A 387 -26.55 14.18 -30.15
N PHE A 388 -26.95 14.40 -31.40
CA PHE A 388 -26.16 14.14 -32.61
C PHE A 388 -24.87 14.99 -32.68
N MET A 389 -24.84 16.16 -32.04
CA MET A 389 -23.64 17.02 -32.03
C MET A 389 -22.45 16.34 -31.33
N GLY A 390 -22.73 15.53 -30.30
CA GLY A 390 -21.74 14.69 -29.64
C GLY A 390 -20.78 15.45 -28.74
N GLU A 391 -21.23 16.52 -28.07
CA GLU A 391 -20.49 17.24 -27.03
C GLU A 391 -21.35 17.32 -25.78
N ILE A 392 -20.83 16.85 -24.64
CA ILE A 392 -21.53 16.89 -23.35
C ILE A 392 -20.74 17.71 -22.32
N GLU A 393 -21.45 18.29 -21.37
CA GLU A 393 -20.94 19.02 -20.22
C GLU A 393 -21.29 18.25 -18.95
N ILE A 394 -20.33 18.07 -18.05
CA ILE A 394 -20.52 17.31 -16.81
C ILE A 394 -20.18 18.19 -15.62
N HIS A 395 -21.17 18.45 -14.78
CA HIS A 395 -21.03 19.18 -13.53
C HIS A 395 -21.20 18.23 -12.35
N LEU A 396 -20.22 18.24 -11.46
CA LEU A 396 -20.23 17.49 -10.22
C LEU A 396 -20.23 18.48 -9.06
N SER A 397 -21.04 18.21 -8.05
CA SER A 397 -20.90 18.86 -6.75
C SER A 397 -20.95 17.83 -5.64
N ALA A 398 -20.14 18.05 -4.61
CA ALA A 398 -20.05 17.16 -3.46
C ALA A 398 -20.02 17.98 -2.18
N ARG A 399 -20.70 17.50 -1.15
CA ARG A 399 -20.73 18.13 0.16
C ARG A 399 -20.38 17.11 1.22
N ALA A 400 -19.18 17.23 1.79
CA ALA A 400 -18.76 16.42 2.92
C ALA A 400 -18.96 17.17 4.24
N GLU A 401 -19.25 16.43 5.31
CA GLU A 401 -19.19 16.99 6.66
C GLU A 401 -17.74 17.22 7.08
N GLU A 402 -17.44 18.36 7.70
CA GLU A 402 -16.09 18.64 8.18
C GLU A 402 -15.74 17.76 9.38
N ASP A 403 -14.93 16.73 9.14
CA ASP A 403 -14.31 15.93 10.18
C ASP A 403 -12.84 15.64 9.83
N ASN A 404 -12.00 15.53 10.87
CA ASN A 404 -10.57 15.25 10.73
C ASN A 404 -10.28 13.85 11.28
N TRP A 405 -9.55 13.05 10.51
CA TRP A 405 -9.26 11.67 10.86
C TRP A 405 -7.80 11.31 10.51
N LEU A 406 -7.33 10.19 11.04
CA LEU A 406 -5.98 9.68 10.77
C LEU A 406 -5.99 8.86 9.48
N ASP A 407 -5.32 9.35 8.44
CA ASP A 407 -5.27 8.68 7.13
C ASP A 407 -4.35 7.45 7.17
N PRO A 408 -4.88 6.21 7.02
CA PRO A 408 -4.07 5.01 6.87
C PRO A 408 -3.09 5.11 5.70
N SER A 409 -3.49 5.79 4.62
CA SER A 409 -2.64 6.01 3.45
C SER A 409 -1.54 7.01 3.73
N GLY A 410 -1.77 7.98 4.61
CA GLY A 410 -0.75 8.91 5.10
C GLY A 410 0.31 8.21 5.94
N LEU A 411 -0.12 7.36 6.86
CA LEU A 411 0.78 6.59 7.74
C LEU A 411 1.63 5.57 6.98
N SER A 412 1.13 5.06 5.86
CA SER A 412 1.89 4.18 4.95
C SER A 412 2.76 4.94 3.94
N GLY A 413 2.63 6.26 3.84
CA GLY A 413 3.38 7.10 2.91
C GLY A 413 2.81 7.14 1.48
N ARG A 414 1.59 6.63 1.26
CA ARG A 414 0.87 6.70 -0.03
C ARG A 414 0.12 8.02 -0.23
N SER A 415 -0.22 8.71 0.85
CA SER A 415 -0.92 10.00 0.85
C SER A 415 0.02 11.13 1.29
N ASP A 416 -0.33 12.36 0.94
CA ASP A 416 0.43 13.57 1.25
C ASP A 416 0.26 14.05 2.72
N ARG A 417 -0.73 13.50 3.45
CA ARG A 417 -1.08 13.93 4.81
C ARG A 417 -1.33 12.75 5.74
N ILE A 418 -0.95 12.89 7.01
CA ILE A 418 -1.23 11.90 8.08
C ILE A 418 -2.59 12.14 8.75
N ILE A 419 -2.97 13.41 8.89
CA ILE A 419 -4.30 13.82 9.36
C ILE A 419 -4.99 14.41 8.13
N ASP A 420 -6.08 13.78 7.71
CA ASP A 420 -6.84 14.18 6.52
C ASP A 420 -8.28 14.54 6.91
N THR A 421 -9.03 15.10 5.96
CA THR A 421 -10.42 15.49 6.15
C THR A 421 -11.36 14.64 5.30
N ASN A 422 -12.64 14.59 5.66
CA ASN A 422 -13.64 13.99 4.77
C ASN A 422 -13.74 14.78 3.47
N GLY A 423 -13.83 14.05 2.35
CA GLY A 423 -13.97 14.61 1.02
C GLY A 423 -13.92 13.53 -0.05
N LEU A 424 -14.47 13.82 -1.21
CA LEU A 424 -14.64 12.88 -2.31
C LEU A 424 -13.41 12.91 -3.22
N TRP A 425 -12.77 11.76 -3.41
CA TRP A 425 -11.74 11.56 -4.43
C TRP A 425 -12.41 11.15 -5.74
N ILE A 426 -12.13 11.89 -6.81
CA ILE A 426 -12.64 11.57 -8.15
C ILE A 426 -11.53 10.90 -8.90
N HIS A 427 -11.74 9.71 -9.46
CA HIS A 427 -10.69 9.01 -10.20
C HIS A 427 -10.79 9.28 -11.69
N TRP A 428 -11.95 8.97 -12.28
CA TRP A 428 -12.25 9.27 -13.67
C TRP A 428 -13.76 9.22 -13.91
N ILE A 429 -14.16 9.73 -15.07
CA ILE A 429 -15.47 9.53 -15.67
C ILE A 429 -15.34 8.52 -16.78
N GLU A 430 -16.27 7.58 -16.83
CA GLU A 430 -16.42 6.64 -17.93
C GLU A 430 -17.73 6.89 -18.66
N VAL A 431 -17.66 7.12 -19.97
CA VAL A 431 -18.82 7.27 -20.84
C VAL A 431 -18.95 6.03 -21.71
N ARG A 432 -20.05 5.29 -21.56
CA ARG A 432 -20.25 4.01 -22.26
C ARG A 432 -21.60 3.96 -22.97
N ASN A 433 -21.66 3.35 -24.15
CA ASN A 433 -22.91 3.10 -24.88
C ASN A 433 -23.65 1.86 -24.32
N LEU A 434 -24.98 1.91 -24.30
CA LEU A 434 -25.86 0.90 -23.70
C LEU A 434 -26.35 -0.21 -24.63
#